data_AF-A0A970WMJ9-F1
#
_entry.id   AF-A0A970WMJ9-F1
#
_cell.length_a   1.000
_cell.length_b   1.000
_cell.length_c   1.000
_cell.angle_alpha   90.00
_cell.angle_beta   90.00
_cell.angle_gamma   90.00
#
_symmetry.space_group_name_H-M   'P 1'
#
loop_
_entity.id
_entity.type
_entity.pdbx_description
1 polymer ?
#
loop_
_entity_poly.entity_id
_entity_poly.type
_entity_poly.pdbx_seq_one_letter_code
_entity_poly.pdbx_strand_id
1 'polypeptide(L)'
;MKRGLCWTCVATCLLLFCVGAALARADSAGAIAIEVAPNVLNLASEGSWVTVHTDIPYGAVGDSEVTLNGVEIAWSKADSRGFFVAKFVIADIKGVVQPGDTAVLELVVYTDAGPLVGTDTVKVISVKGR
;
A
#
# COMPACT_ATOMS: atom_id res chain seq x y z
N MET A 1 34.85 -33.82 -53.10
CA MET A 1 34.88 -34.54 -51.80
C MET A 1 35.47 -33.64 -50.73
N LYS A 2 34.65 -33.01 -49.88
CA LYS A 2 35.10 -32.44 -48.59
C LYS A 2 33.97 -32.68 -47.57
N ARG A 3 34.17 -33.69 -46.72
CA ARG A 3 33.28 -34.18 -45.64
C ARG A 3 33.38 -33.18 -44.48
N GLY A 4 32.27 -32.65 -43.94
CA GLY A 4 31.51 -33.22 -42.81
C GLY A 4 32.14 -32.77 -41.47
N LEU A 5 31.67 -31.68 -40.85
CA LEU A 5 30.59 -31.63 -39.86
C LEU A 5 30.74 -32.69 -38.75
N CYS A 6 31.20 -32.30 -37.55
CA CYS A 6 30.72 -32.80 -36.24
C CYS A 6 31.59 -32.24 -35.11
N TRP A 7 31.33 -31.01 -34.65
CA TRP A 7 31.92 -30.52 -33.38
C TRP A 7 30.93 -29.71 -32.53
N THR A 8 29.63 -29.96 -32.70
CA THR A 8 28.57 -29.24 -31.97
C THR A 8 28.04 -30.01 -30.75
N CYS A 9 28.67 -31.11 -30.32
CA CYS A 9 28.16 -31.96 -29.23
C CYS A 9 28.62 -31.57 -27.81
N VAL A 10 29.32 -30.44 -27.59
CA VAL A 10 29.83 -30.07 -26.25
C VAL A 10 29.11 -28.84 -25.65
N ALA A 11 28.05 -28.36 -26.28
CA ALA A 11 27.39 -27.10 -25.87
C ALA A 11 26.02 -27.28 -25.19
N THR A 12 25.64 -28.50 -24.76
CA THR A 12 24.25 -28.77 -24.33
C THR A 12 24.10 -29.18 -22.86
N CYS A 13 25.19 -29.30 -22.08
CA CYS A 13 25.11 -29.69 -20.66
C CYS A 13 25.25 -28.55 -19.64
N LEU A 14 25.30 -27.28 -20.06
CA LEU A 14 25.53 -26.15 -19.15
C LEU A 14 24.40 -25.09 -19.15
N LEU A 15 23.15 -25.52 -19.36
CA LEU A 15 21.99 -24.62 -19.46
C LEU A 15 20.81 -25.03 -18.56
N LEU A 16 21.08 -25.77 -17.48
CA LEU A 16 20.03 -26.39 -16.66
C LEU A 16 20.26 -26.27 -15.14
N PHE A 17 20.83 -25.15 -14.66
CA PHE A 17 20.98 -24.94 -13.22
C PHE A 17 21.03 -23.45 -12.79
N CYS A 18 20.04 -22.64 -13.16
CA CYS A 18 19.85 -21.29 -12.59
C CYS A 18 18.35 -20.91 -12.54
N VAL A 19 17.45 -21.89 -12.36
CA VAL A 19 16.03 -21.60 -12.16
C VAL A 19 15.76 -21.43 -10.67
N GLY A 20 15.43 -20.20 -10.26
CA GLY A 20 14.47 -19.96 -9.19
C GLY A 20 15.01 -19.85 -7.77
N ALA A 21 15.99 -18.97 -7.53
CA ALA A 21 16.11 -18.34 -6.21
C ALA A 21 15.52 -16.92 -6.26
N ALA A 22 14.23 -16.81 -6.61
CA ALA A 22 13.46 -15.64 -6.22
C ALA A 22 13.23 -15.76 -4.70
N LEU A 23 14.25 -15.34 -3.94
CA LEU A 23 14.11 -15.07 -2.52
C LEU A 23 13.01 -14.02 -2.40
N ALA A 24 11.80 -14.46 -2.06
CA ALA A 24 10.79 -13.60 -1.47
C ALA A 24 11.43 -13.01 -0.21
N ARG A 25 11.97 -11.80 -0.33
CA ARG A 25 12.30 -10.97 0.82
C ARG A 25 10.97 -10.75 1.52
N ALA A 26 10.71 -11.52 2.57
CA ALA A 26 9.71 -11.16 3.56
C ALA A 26 10.27 -9.90 4.24
N ASP A 27 10.09 -8.76 3.57
CA ASP A 27 10.31 -7.47 4.19
C ASP A 27 9.37 -7.45 5.39
N SER A 28 9.94 -7.48 6.58
CA SER A 28 9.17 -7.52 7.82
C SER A 28 8.56 -6.14 7.99
N ALA A 29 7.43 -5.91 7.32
CA ALA A 29 6.73 -4.65 7.40
C ALA A 29 6.40 -4.36 8.87
N GLY A 30 6.82 -3.20 9.36
CA GLY A 30 6.58 -2.80 10.74
C GLY A 30 5.10 -2.51 10.95
N ALA A 31 4.49 -3.08 11.99
CA ALA A 31 3.11 -2.76 12.35
C ALA A 31 3.06 -1.40 13.06
N ILE A 32 2.13 -0.54 12.64
CA ILE A 32 1.87 0.78 13.24
C ILE A 32 0.40 0.90 13.66
N ALA A 33 0.12 1.76 14.65
CA ALA A 33 -1.24 2.11 15.00
C ALA A 33 -1.73 3.27 14.12
N ILE A 34 -2.92 3.11 13.53
CA ILE A 34 -3.56 4.17 12.74
C ILE A 34 -4.99 4.40 13.22
N GLU A 35 -5.49 5.60 12.96
CA GLU A 35 -6.88 5.98 13.19
C GLU A 35 -7.42 6.69 11.95
N VAL A 36 -8.49 6.16 11.38
CA VAL A 36 -9.13 6.72 10.18
C VAL A 36 -10.32 7.59 10.55
N ALA A 37 -10.28 8.85 10.10
CA ALA A 37 -11.34 9.83 10.25
C ALA A 37 -11.91 10.22 8.87
N PRO A 38 -13.25 10.18 8.67
CA PRO A 38 -14.26 9.75 9.63
C PRO A 38 -14.28 8.22 9.84
N ASN A 39 -14.64 7.78 11.05
CA ASN A 39 -14.83 6.35 11.37
C ASN A 39 -16.12 5.76 10.78
N VAL A 40 -17.00 6.62 10.25
CA VAL A 40 -18.18 6.25 9.46
C VAL A 40 -18.09 6.90 8.08
N LEU A 41 -17.84 6.10 7.06
CA LEU A 41 -17.77 6.53 5.67
C LEU A 41 -19.14 6.39 5.01
N ASN A 42 -19.81 7.52 4.77
CA ASN A 42 -21.04 7.53 3.98
C ASN A 42 -20.73 7.69 2.49
N LEU A 43 -21.03 6.67 1.70
CA LEU A 43 -20.82 6.66 0.25
C LEU A 43 -21.63 7.74 -0.46
N ALA A 44 -22.76 8.15 0.10
CA ALA A 44 -23.60 9.23 -0.45
C ALA A 44 -23.22 10.65 0.02
N SER A 45 -22.17 10.82 0.85
CA SER A 45 -21.74 12.14 1.34
C SER A 45 -20.94 12.94 0.30
N GLU A 46 -20.97 14.27 0.38
CA GLU A 46 -20.13 15.15 -0.46
C GLU A 46 -18.86 15.63 0.27
N GLY A 47 -18.33 14.79 1.19
CA GLY A 47 -17.07 15.09 1.86
C GLY A 47 -15.91 15.25 0.86
N SER A 48 -14.78 15.77 1.33
CA SER A 48 -13.57 15.89 0.49
C SER A 48 -12.45 14.95 0.92
N TRP A 49 -12.36 14.62 2.21
CA TRP A 49 -11.16 13.98 2.77
C TRP A 49 -11.48 12.77 3.63
N VAL A 50 -10.65 11.74 3.49
CA VAL A 50 -10.38 10.73 4.52
C VAL A 50 -9.01 11.06 5.10
N THR A 51 -8.96 11.24 6.41
CA THR A 51 -7.74 11.59 7.14
C THR A 51 -7.28 10.40 7.95
N VAL A 52 -6.01 10.03 7.84
CA VAL A 52 -5.41 8.93 8.59
C VAL A 52 -4.38 9.51 9.54
N HIS A 53 -4.61 9.34 10.83
CA HIS A 53 -3.66 9.65 11.88
C HIS A 53 -2.77 8.45 12.12
N THR A 54 -1.47 8.67 12.26
CA THR A 54 -0.50 7.62 12.60
C THR A 54 0.29 8.02 13.84
N ASP A 55 1.05 7.08 14.39
CA ASP A 55 2.05 7.29 15.44
C ASP A 55 3.48 7.46 14.86
N ILE A 56 3.61 7.61 13.54
CA ILE A 56 4.90 7.78 12.88
C ILE A 56 5.33 9.25 12.98
N PRO A 57 6.57 9.58 13.39
CA PRO A 57 7.08 10.93 13.31
C PRO A 57 7.05 11.46 11.87
N TYR A 58 6.55 12.68 11.63
CA TYR A 58 6.40 13.22 10.28
C TYR A 58 7.70 13.20 9.46
N GLY A 59 8.85 13.48 10.10
CA GLY A 59 10.16 13.45 9.44
C GLY A 59 10.76 12.06 9.25
N ALA A 60 10.11 10.99 9.73
CA ALA A 60 10.52 9.61 9.49
C ALA A 60 9.84 9.00 8.25
N VAL A 61 8.78 9.66 7.74
CA VAL A 61 8.19 9.31 6.46
C VAL A 61 9.12 9.86 5.38
N GLY A 62 9.68 8.96 4.56
CA GLY A 62 10.51 9.38 3.44
C GLY A 62 9.67 10.14 2.40
N ASP A 63 10.30 10.59 1.32
CA ASP A 63 9.60 11.08 0.10
C ASP A 63 8.83 9.94 -0.62
N SER A 64 8.50 8.89 0.11
CA SER A 64 8.07 7.60 -0.37
C SER A 64 6.56 7.55 -0.58
N GLU A 65 6.14 6.57 -1.38
CA GLU A 65 4.75 6.31 -1.67
C GLU A 65 3.97 6.05 -0.36
N VAL A 66 2.81 6.67 -0.21
CA VAL A 66 1.88 6.38 0.90
C VAL A 66 0.56 6.02 0.28
N THR A 67 0.04 4.85 0.62
CA THR A 67 -1.20 4.34 0.02
C THR A 67 -2.19 3.86 1.08
N LEU A 68 -3.48 4.01 0.79
CA LEU A 68 -4.58 3.48 1.60
C LEU A 68 -5.44 2.55 0.73
N ASN A 69 -5.41 1.25 0.99
CA ASN A 69 -5.98 0.22 0.09
C ASN A 69 -5.54 0.42 -1.38
N GLY A 70 -4.28 0.81 -1.59
CA GLY A 70 -3.73 1.10 -2.93
C GLY A 70 -4.09 2.47 -3.51
N VAL A 71 -4.85 3.31 -2.82
CA VAL A 71 -5.11 4.70 -3.22
C VAL A 71 -3.98 5.59 -2.76
N GLU A 72 -3.38 6.37 -3.66
CA GLU A 72 -2.28 7.28 -3.35
C GLU A 72 -2.70 8.44 -2.45
N ILE A 73 -1.76 8.87 -1.60
CA ILE A 73 -1.93 10.04 -0.75
C ILE A 73 -2.12 11.31 -1.58
N ALA A 74 -3.06 12.16 -1.18
CA ALA A 74 -3.29 13.45 -1.83
C ALA A 74 -2.42 14.56 -1.21
N TRP A 75 -2.31 14.57 0.11
CA TRP A 75 -1.36 15.45 0.83
C TRP A 75 -1.14 14.96 2.26
N SER A 76 -0.08 15.46 2.90
CA SER A 76 0.27 15.13 4.27
C SER A 76 0.59 16.37 5.10
N LYS A 77 0.54 16.23 6.42
CA LYS A 77 1.07 17.23 7.35
C LYS A 77 1.48 16.58 8.68
N ALA A 78 2.22 17.32 9.49
CA ALA A 78 2.39 16.98 10.90
C ALA A 78 1.14 17.37 11.72
N ASP A 79 0.76 16.55 12.70
CA ASP A 79 -0.17 16.95 13.76
C ASP A 79 0.53 17.83 14.81
N SER A 80 -0.20 18.27 15.84
CA SER A 80 0.36 19.10 16.92
C SER A 80 1.40 18.40 17.80
N ARG A 81 1.53 17.07 17.69
CA ARG A 81 2.52 16.24 18.39
C ARG A 81 3.70 15.87 17.48
N GLY A 82 3.69 16.31 16.21
CA GLY A 82 4.72 16.00 15.24
C GLY A 82 4.53 14.67 14.51
N PHE A 83 3.37 14.02 14.65
CA PHE A 83 3.07 12.76 13.97
C PHE A 83 2.54 12.98 12.56
N PHE A 84 2.72 11.98 11.71
CA PHE A 84 2.31 11.99 10.33
C PHE A 84 0.78 11.85 10.20
N VAL A 85 0.20 12.76 9.44
CA VAL A 85 -1.22 12.73 9.09
C VAL A 85 -1.33 12.71 7.57
N ALA A 86 -1.92 11.64 7.05
CA ALA A 86 -2.19 11.50 5.63
C ALA A 86 -3.62 11.92 5.30
N LYS A 87 -3.80 12.54 4.13
CA LYS A 87 -5.11 12.88 3.59
C LYS A 87 -5.29 12.25 2.22
N PHE A 88 -6.42 11.58 2.06
CA PHE A 88 -6.85 10.93 0.83
C PHE A 88 -8.12 11.57 0.32
N VAL A 89 -8.26 11.69 -0.99
CA VAL A 89 -9.50 12.17 -1.61
C VAL A 89 -10.58 11.13 -1.36
N ILE A 90 -11.68 11.55 -0.74
CA ILE A 90 -12.74 10.60 -0.33
C ILE A 90 -13.38 9.89 -1.53
N ALA A 91 -13.42 10.54 -2.71
CA ALA A 91 -13.99 9.96 -3.92
C ALA A 91 -13.23 8.70 -4.34
N ASP A 92 -11.90 8.71 -4.22
CA ASP A 92 -11.04 7.59 -4.58
C ASP A 92 -11.19 6.45 -3.55
N ILE A 93 -11.28 6.79 -2.26
CA ILE A 93 -11.54 5.79 -1.20
C ILE A 93 -12.90 5.13 -1.39
N LYS A 94 -13.94 5.87 -1.78
CA LYS A 94 -15.26 5.30 -2.10
C LYS A 94 -15.21 4.33 -3.29
N GLY A 95 -14.25 4.48 -4.20
CA GLY A 95 -14.04 3.57 -5.31
C GLY A 95 -13.49 2.20 -4.90
N VAL A 96 -12.87 2.09 -3.72
CA VAL A 96 -12.21 0.87 -3.24
C VAL A 96 -12.91 0.20 -2.04
N VAL A 97 -14.03 0.76 -1.57
CA VAL A 97 -14.85 0.17 -0.51
C VAL A 97 -16.24 -0.19 -1.02
N GLN A 98 -16.83 -1.23 -0.44
CA GLN A 98 -18.22 -1.62 -0.73
C GLN A 98 -19.13 -1.30 0.45
N PRO A 99 -20.40 -0.95 0.21
CA PRO A 99 -21.38 -0.83 1.30
C PRO A 99 -21.62 -2.21 1.93
N GLY A 100 -21.58 -2.27 3.26
CA GLY A 100 -21.73 -3.51 4.01
C GLY A 100 -21.04 -3.38 5.34
N ASP A 101 -21.76 -2.86 6.34
CA ASP A 101 -21.37 -2.63 7.73
C ASP A 101 -19.97 -2.05 7.98
N THR A 102 -18.89 -2.78 7.73
CA THR A 102 -17.51 -2.35 7.98
C THR A 102 -16.56 -2.68 6.83
N ALA A 103 -15.59 -1.81 6.58
CA ALA A 103 -14.46 -2.04 5.68
C ALA A 103 -13.13 -1.88 6.44
N VAL A 104 -12.16 -2.74 6.12
CA VAL A 104 -10.79 -2.63 6.62
C VAL A 104 -10.00 -1.75 5.65
N LEU A 105 -9.39 -0.70 6.18
CA LEU A 105 -8.50 0.19 5.46
C LEU A 105 -7.07 -0.05 5.93
N GLU A 106 -6.19 -0.41 5.00
CA GLU A 106 -4.78 -0.68 5.18
C GLU A 106 -3.98 0.50 4.65
N LEU A 107 -3.24 1.17 5.54
CA LEU A 107 -2.26 2.19 5.20
C LEU A 107 -0.89 1.53 5.05
N VAL A 108 -0.25 1.75 3.91
CA VAL A 108 1.16 1.38 3.67
C VAL A 108 1.96 2.67 3.56
N VAL A 109 2.99 2.80 4.41
CA VAL A 109 3.92 3.93 4.44
C VAL A 109 5.33 3.40 4.19
N TYR A 110 5.98 3.85 3.14
CA TYR A 110 7.39 3.52 2.92
C TYR A 110 8.28 4.52 3.68
N THR A 111 9.29 4.00 4.38
CA THR A 111 10.29 4.79 5.11
C THR A 111 11.69 4.30 4.75
N ASP A 112 12.72 5.07 5.13
CA ASP A 112 14.11 4.65 4.95
C ASP A 112 14.46 3.35 5.70
N ALA A 113 13.71 3.04 6.77
CA ALA A 113 13.86 1.82 7.56
C ALA A 113 13.10 0.61 6.97
N GLY A 114 12.27 0.83 5.94
CA GLY A 114 11.40 -0.17 5.34
C GLY A 114 9.91 0.22 5.38
N PRO A 115 9.02 -0.62 4.83
CA PRO A 115 7.58 -0.37 4.84
C PRO A 115 6.98 -0.53 6.24
N LEU A 116 6.04 0.35 6.56
CA LEU A 116 5.20 0.31 7.75
C LEU A 116 3.75 0.11 7.31
N VAL A 117 3.02 -0.76 7.99
CA VAL A 117 1.64 -1.11 7.65
C VAL A 117 0.75 -0.97 8.88
N GLY A 118 -0.33 -0.23 8.72
CA GLY A 118 -1.37 -0.07 9.74
C GLY A 118 -2.74 -0.39 9.16
N THR A 119 -3.63 -0.94 9.96
CA THR A 119 -5.02 -1.20 9.56
C THR A 119 -5.99 -0.60 10.55
N ASP A 120 -7.12 -0.12 10.05
CA ASP A 120 -8.25 0.32 10.86
C ASP A 120 -9.57 -0.08 10.19
N THR A 121 -10.60 -0.27 11.00
CA THR A 121 -11.93 -0.68 10.55
C THR A 121 -12.89 0.49 10.60
N VAL A 122 -13.41 0.88 9.44
CA VAL A 122 -14.40 1.96 9.33
C VAL A 122 -15.78 1.39 9.03
N LYS A 123 -16.82 2.03 9.56
CA LYS A 123 -18.20 1.69 9.20
C LYS A 123 -18.53 2.25 7.82
N VAL A 124 -19.08 1.45 6.90
CA VAL A 124 -19.46 1.91 5.56
C VAL A 124 -20.98 1.89 5.40
N ILE A 125 -21.55 3.07 5.15
CA ILE A 125 -22.99 3.25 4.95
C ILE A 125 -23.28 3.90 3.60
N SER A 126 -24.48 3.67 3.06
CA SER A 126 -24.97 4.35 1.86
C SER A 126 -26.36 4.91 2.12
N VAL A 127 -26.41 6.10 2.73
CA VAL A 127 -27.67 6.76 3.11
C VAL A 127 -27.70 8.19 2.57
N LYS A 128 -28.75 8.51 1.80
CA LYS A 128 -28.99 9.88 1.33
C LYS A 128 -29.61 10.70 2.47
N GLY A 129 -29.12 11.93 2.66
CA GLY A 129 -29.80 12.91 3.51
C GLY A 129 -31.20 13.19 2.98
N ARG A 130 -32.17 13.34 3.87
CA ARG A 130 -33.56 13.68 3.54
C ARG A 130 -33.66 15.11 3.04
#